data_AF-A0A932N5K3-F1
#
_entry.id   AF-A0A932N5K3-F1
#
_cell.length_a   1.000
_cell.length_b   1.000
_cell.length_c   1.000
_cell.angle_alpha   90.00
_cell.angle_beta   90.00
_cell.angle_gamma   90.00
#
_symmetry.space_group_name_H-M   'P 1'
#
loop_
_entity.id
_entity.type
_entity.pdbx_description
1 polymer ?
#
loop_
_entity_poly.entity_id
_entity_poly.type
_entity_poly.pdbx_seq_one_letter_code
_entity_poly.pdbx_strand_id
1 'polypeptide(L)'
;GLGDITVLGNLFKYQTRKREKTNLLVFLRPIILKTNEQSNALVTDRYEYIRNMQQTVQPNPDAPLPSMGKPALSPLDKAVPQDGKMFAKPVPPAPARVSTSDSSEK
;
A
#
# COMPACT_ATOMS: atom_id res chain seq x y z
N GLY A 1 -21.00 38.19 43.77
CA GLY A 1 -21.65 37.82 42.49
C GLY A 1 -21.99 36.34 42.53
N LEU A 2 -23.12 35.94 41.95
CA LEU A 2 -23.75 34.61 42.10
C LEU A 2 -22.90 33.40 41.63
N GLY A 3 -21.76 33.64 40.96
CA GLY A 3 -20.87 32.59 40.44
C GLY A 3 -19.84 32.01 41.43
N ASP A 4 -19.60 32.64 42.59
CA ASP A 4 -18.55 32.21 43.56
C ASP A 4 -19.09 31.50 44.80
N ILE A 5 -20.37 31.13 44.80
CA ILE A 5 -20.96 30.29 45.84
C ILE A 5 -20.48 28.84 45.64
N THR A 6 -19.80 28.28 46.64
CA THR A 6 -19.14 26.94 46.61
C THR A 6 -20.10 25.78 46.30
N VAL A 7 -21.42 26.01 46.34
CA VAL A 7 -22.45 25.00 46.06
C VAL A 7 -23.33 25.36 44.85
N LEU A 8 -23.64 26.64 44.61
CA LEU A 8 -24.59 27.07 43.56
C LEU A 8 -23.93 27.74 42.34
N GLY A 9 -22.62 28.01 42.39
CA GLY A 9 -21.91 28.76 41.34
C GLY A 9 -21.82 28.03 39.99
N ASN A 10 -21.95 26.70 39.97
CA ASN A 10 -21.84 25.91 38.73
C ASN A 10 -23.09 26.00 37.84
N LEU A 11 -24.26 26.38 38.36
CA LEU A 11 -25.48 26.51 37.56
C LEU A 11 -25.47 27.77 36.66
N PHE A 12 -24.57 28.71 36.95
CA PHE A 12 -24.43 29.97 36.22
C PHE A 12 -23.05 30.12 35.55
N LYS A 13 -22.21 29.07 35.57
CA LYS A 13 -20.86 29.07 34.98
C LYS A 13 -20.84 28.30 33.66
N TYR A 14 -20.54 29.00 32.56
CA TYR A 14 -20.22 28.37 31.27
C TYR A 14 -18.71 28.18 31.16
N GLN A 15 -18.25 26.94 31.00
CA GLN A 15 -16.82 26.61 30.89
C GLN A 15 -16.57 25.66 29.71
N THR A 16 -15.92 26.17 28.67
CA THR A 16 -15.45 25.36 27.54
C THR A 16 -13.91 25.35 27.54
N ARG A 17 -13.31 24.18 27.79
CA ARG A 17 -11.87 23.97 27.66
C ARG A 17 -11.60 22.87 26.65
N LYS A 18 -10.91 23.22 25.56
CA LYS A 18 -10.39 22.26 24.58
C LYS A 18 -8.86 22.29 24.63
N ARG A 19 -8.23 21.13 24.73
CA ARG A 19 -6.77 20.96 24.55
C ARG A 19 -6.55 19.92 23.48
N GLU A 20 -5.84 20.30 22.44
CA GLU A 20 -5.53 19.44 21.30
C GLU A 20 -4.03 19.51 21.05
N LYS A 21 -3.37 18.35 20.96
CA LYS A 21 -1.95 18.25 20.69
C LYS A 21 -1.73 17.32 19.51
N THR A 22 -1.23 17.88 18.41
CA THR A 22 -0.92 17.14 17.19
C THR A 22 0.58 16.94 17.08
N ASN A 23 1.03 15.70 16.91
CA ASN A 23 2.43 15.37 16.63
C ASN A 23 2.49 14.68 15.27
N LEU A 24 2.99 15.39 14.27
CA LEU A 24 3.18 14.87 12.93
C LEU A 24 4.67 14.95 12.60
N LEU A 25 5.27 13.80 12.30
CA LEU A 25 6.67 13.68 11.92
C LEU A 25 6.77 12.84 10.65
N VAL A 26 7.56 13.31 9.69
CA VAL A 26 7.88 12.58 8.46
C VAL A 26 9.37 12.26 8.50
N PHE A 27 9.72 10.98 8.43
CA PHE A 27 11.09 10.52 8.44
C PHE A 27 11.46 9.89 7.10
N LEU A 28 12.72 10.08 6.69
CA LEU A 28 13.31 9.46 5.51
C LEU A 28 14.53 8.62 5.95
N ARG A 29 14.76 7.50 5.27
CA ARG A 29 15.93 6.64 5.47
C ARG A 29 16.70 6.49 4.16
N PRO A 30 17.75 7.31 3.92
CA PRO A 30 18.57 7.14 2.74
C PRO A 30 19.46 5.90 2.86
N ILE A 31 19.67 5.21 1.74
CA ILE A 31 20.58 4.07 1.63
C ILE A 31 21.44 4.33 0.39
N ILE A 32 22.77 4.28 0.55
CA ILE A 32 23.72 4.48 -0.54
C ILE A 32 24.09 3.10 -1.11
N LEU A 33 23.73 2.86 -2.36
CA LEU A 33 24.12 1.64 -3.10
C LEU A 33 25.37 1.95 -3.91
N LYS A 34 26.48 1.28 -3.61
CA LYS A 34 27.76 1.51 -4.31
C LYS A 34 28.08 0.44 -5.33
N THR A 35 27.62 -0.80 -5.11
CA THR A 35 27.95 -1.95 -5.95
C THR A 35 26.69 -2.68 -6.42
N ASN A 36 26.80 -3.40 -7.53
CA ASN A 36 25.70 -4.23 -8.05
C ASN A 36 25.30 -5.34 -7.08
N GLU A 37 26.27 -5.93 -6.37
CA GLU A 37 26.01 -6.96 -5.35
C GLU A 37 25.15 -6.41 -4.21
N GLN A 38 25.44 -5.19 -3.73
CA GLN A 38 24.64 -4.52 -2.70
C GLN A 38 23.21 -4.23 -3.18
N SER A 39 23.06 -3.80 -4.43
CA SER A 39 21.75 -3.58 -5.05
C SER A 39 20.95 -4.89 -5.13
N ASN A 40 21.59 -5.96 -5.61
CA ASN A 40 20.96 -7.27 -5.77
C ASN A 40 20.56 -7.89 -4.43
N ALA A 41 21.40 -7.79 -3.41
CA ALA A 41 21.09 -8.26 -2.06
C ALA A 41 19.86 -7.53 -1.48
N LEU A 42 19.82 -6.20 -1.61
CA LEU A 42 18.68 -5.40 -1.14
C LEU A 42 17.39 -5.74 -1.90
N VAL A 43 17.45 -5.85 -3.23
CA VAL A 43 16.27 -6.19 -4.04
C VAL A 43 15.78 -7.61 -3.74
N THR A 44 16.69 -8.57 -3.57
CA THR A 44 16.36 -9.97 -3.27
C THR A 44 15.59 -10.09 -1.96
N ASP A 45 16.09 -9.47 -0.90
CA ASP A 45 15.43 -9.48 0.41
C ASP A 45 14.01 -8.88 0.34
N ARG A 46 13.86 -7.73 -0.32
CA ARG A 46 12.55 -7.06 -0.47
C ARG A 46 11.58 -7.88 -1.34
N TYR A 47 12.09 -8.55 -2.35
CA TYR A 47 11.28 -9.40 -3.22
C TYR A 47 10.73 -10.62 -2.47
N GLU A 48 11.60 -11.37 -1.77
CA GLU A 48 11.16 -12.52 -0.99
C GLU A 48 10.22 -12.11 0.14
N TYR A 49 10.43 -10.94 0.76
CA TYR A 49 9.49 -10.37 1.72
C TYR A 49 8.06 -10.21 1.14
N ILE A 50 7.92 -9.56 -0.02
CA ILE A 50 6.59 -9.34 -0.65
C ILE A 50 5.98 -10.67 -1.08
N ARG A 51 6.78 -11.59 -1.64
CA ARG A 51 6.32 -12.91 -2.07
C ARG A 51 5.76 -13.73 -0.91
N ASN A 52 6.45 -13.75 0.23
CA ASN A 52 5.98 -14.44 1.44
C ASN A 52 4.70 -13.80 2.00
N MET A 53 4.58 -12.47 1.93
CA MET A 53 3.34 -11.78 2.30
C MET A 53 2.16 -12.18 1.41
N GLN A 54 2.36 -12.28 0.08
CA GLN A 54 1.30 -12.70 -0.85
C GLN A 54 0.84 -14.13 -0.62
N GLN A 55 1.72 -15.02 -0.17
CA GLN A 55 1.34 -16.39 0.21
C GLN A 55 0.44 -16.40 1.45
N THR A 56 0.74 -15.52 2.41
CA THR A 56 -0.02 -15.39 3.66
C THR A 56 -1.39 -14.75 3.45
N VAL A 57 -1.50 -13.77 2.55
CA VAL A 57 -2.77 -13.10 2.25
C VAL A 57 -3.60 -13.98 1.29
N GLN A 58 -4.52 -14.74 1.86
CA GLN A 58 -5.47 -15.53 1.07
C GLN A 58 -6.76 -14.71 0.86
N PRO A 59 -7.29 -14.61 -0.37
CA PRO A 59 -8.62 -14.06 -0.59
C PRO A 59 -9.62 -14.83 0.24
N ASN A 60 -10.58 -14.12 0.85
CA ASN A 60 -11.63 -14.75 1.63
C ASN A 60 -12.39 -15.76 0.74
N PRO A 61 -12.41 -17.06 1.08
CA PRO A 61 -13.13 -18.06 0.30
C PRO A 61 -14.64 -17.78 0.21
N ASP A 62 -15.20 -17.00 1.13
CA ASP A 62 -16.63 -16.69 1.21
C ASP A 62 -17.04 -15.40 0.48
N ALA A 63 -16.12 -14.74 -0.24
CA ALA A 63 -16.47 -13.56 -1.03
C ALA A 63 -17.36 -13.94 -2.23
N PRO A 64 -18.40 -13.17 -2.57
CA PRO A 64 -19.29 -13.44 -3.71
C PRO A 64 -18.59 -13.22 -5.08
N LEU A 65 -17.27 -13.06 -5.09
CA LEU A 65 -16.47 -12.85 -6.29
C LEU A 65 -16.02 -14.22 -6.85
N PRO A 66 -16.05 -14.40 -8.18
CA PRO A 66 -15.46 -15.59 -8.78
C PRO A 66 -13.98 -15.70 -8.41
N SER A 67 -13.49 -16.94 -8.22
CA SER A 67 -12.10 -17.24 -7.88
C SER A 67 -11.14 -16.83 -9.01
N MET A 68 -10.85 -15.54 -9.08
CA MET A 68 -9.76 -14.96 -9.83
C MET A 68 -8.50 -15.27 -9.02
N GLY A 69 -7.69 -16.25 -9.45
CA GLY A 69 -6.52 -16.71 -8.70
C GLY A 69 -5.62 -15.57 -8.19
N LYS A 70 -4.79 -15.88 -7.18
CA LYS A 70 -3.94 -14.87 -6.55
C LYS A 70 -2.85 -14.39 -7.52
N PRO A 71 -2.63 -13.07 -7.68
CA PRO A 71 -1.41 -12.58 -8.31
C PRO A 71 -0.23 -12.93 -7.39
N ALA A 72 0.61 -13.86 -7.84
CA ALA A 72 1.77 -14.33 -7.11
C ALA A 72 3.06 -13.93 -7.85
N LEU A 73 4.01 -13.38 -7.10
CA LEU A 73 5.36 -13.12 -7.60
C LEU A 73 6.08 -14.46 -7.88
N SER A 74 6.76 -14.52 -9.04
CA SER A 74 7.60 -15.66 -9.43
C SER A 74 8.75 -15.88 -8.44
N PRO A 75 9.36 -17.06 -8.30
CA PRO A 75 10.59 -17.20 -7.51
C PRO A 75 11.77 -16.43 -8.14
N LEU A 76 12.63 -15.79 -7.35
CA LEU A 76 13.75 -14.98 -7.87
C LEU A 76 14.78 -15.79 -8.66
N ASP A 77 14.99 -17.06 -8.29
CA ASP A 77 15.84 -18.02 -9.02
C ASP A 77 15.40 -18.20 -10.49
N LYS A 78 14.13 -17.93 -10.79
CA LYS A 78 13.55 -18.02 -12.14
C LYS A 78 13.51 -16.66 -12.86
N ALA A 79 13.90 -15.58 -12.20
CA ALA A 79 13.74 -14.20 -12.65
C ALA A 79 15.06 -13.50 -13.03
N VAL A 80 16.21 -14.16 -12.87
CA VAL A 80 17.52 -13.64 -13.34
C VAL A 80 17.80 -14.19 -14.74
N PRO A 81 17.68 -13.40 -15.82
CA PRO A 81 18.34 -13.73 -17.08
C PRO A 81 19.85 -13.67 -16.83
N GLN A 82 20.57 -14.76 -17.10
CA GLN A 82 22.02 -14.86 -16.88
C GLN A 82 22.86 -13.93 -17.79
N ASP A 83 22.22 -13.21 -18.71
CA ASP A 83 22.90 -12.29 -19.60
C ASP A 83 22.58 -10.86 -19.15
N GLY A 84 23.61 -10.07 -18.85
CA GLY A 84 23.56 -8.69 -18.31
C GLY A 84 22.81 -7.64 -19.14
N LYS A 85 21.56 -7.92 -19.49
CA LYS A 85 20.60 -7.09 -20.20
C LYS A 85 19.50 -6.75 -19.20
N MET A 86 19.79 -5.81 -18.31
CA MET A 86 18.81 -5.25 -17.38
C MET A 86 17.85 -4.34 -18.14
N PHE A 87 16.95 -4.94 -18.92
CA PHE A 87 15.72 -4.32 -19.36
C PHE A 87 14.61 -5.31 -19.05
N ALA A 88 13.88 -5.05 -17.96
CA ALA A 88 12.58 -5.66 -17.77
C ALA A 88 11.79 -5.41 -19.05
N LYS A 89 11.42 -6.48 -19.76
CA LYS A 89 10.48 -6.36 -20.87
C LYS A 89 9.26 -5.65 -20.29
N PRO A 90 8.84 -4.49 -20.82
CA PRO A 90 7.63 -3.84 -20.33
C PRO A 90 6.52 -4.87 -20.44
N VAL A 91 5.83 -5.12 -19.33
CA VAL A 91 4.61 -5.94 -19.34
C VAL A 91 3.71 -5.28 -20.39
N PRO A 92 3.32 -6.01 -21.46
CA PRO A 92 2.46 -5.41 -22.47
C PRO A 92 1.20 -4.90 -21.75
N PRO A 93 0.75 -3.67 -22.03
CA PRO A 93 -0.47 -3.16 -21.43
C PRO A 93 -1.57 -4.18 -21.70
N ALA A 94 -2.28 -4.60 -20.65
CA ALA A 94 -3.43 -5.48 -20.77
C ALA A 94 -4.30 -4.95 -21.92
N PRO A 95 -4.69 -5.79 -22.90
CA PRO A 95 -5.42 -5.31 -24.06
C PRO A 95 -6.66 -4.58 -23.55
N ALA A 96 -6.75 -3.28 -23.83
CA ALA A 96 -7.95 -2.52 -23.61
C ALA A 96 -9.06 -3.27 -24.35
N ARG A 97 -10.06 -3.77 -23.63
CA ARG A 97 -11.28 -4.30 -24.24
C ARG A 97 -11.86 -3.15 -25.05
N VAL A 98 -11.65 -3.17 -26.36
CA VAL A 98 -12.32 -2.28 -27.29
C VAL A 98 -13.78 -2.71 -27.28
N SER A 99 -14.64 -1.91 -26.63
CA SER A 99 -16.07 -1.96 -26.86
C SER A 99 -16.32 -1.41 -28.27
N THR A 100 -16.27 -2.27 -29.28
CA THR A 100 -16.87 -1.97 -30.58
C THR A 100 -18.38 -2.10 -30.40
N SER A 101 -19.00 -1.05 -29.89
CA SER A 101 -20.41 -0.78 -30.15
C SER A 101 -20.44 0.25 -31.26
N ASP A 102 -20.26 -0.18 -32.50
CA ASP A 102 -20.84 0.55 -33.61
C ASP A 102 -21.04 -0.36 -34.83
N SER A 103 -22.14 -0.07 -35.51
CA SER A 103 -22.46 -0.39 -36.89
C SER A 103 -23.26 -1.67 -37.16
N SER A 104 -24.58 -1.39 -37.15
CA SER A 104 -25.50 -1.59 -38.28
C SER A 104 -26.18 -2.94 -38.42
N GLU A 105 -27.48 -2.94 -38.12
CA GLU A 105 -28.44 -3.54 -39.04
C GLU A 105 -29.75 -2.73 -39.05
N LYS A 106 -30.02 -2.13 -40.22
CA LYS A 106 -31.28 -1.65 -40.79
C LYS A 106 -32.32 -0.93 -39.92
#